data_AF-A0A7J4EX43-F1
#
_entry.id   AF-A0A7J4EX43-F1
#
_cell.length_a   1.000
_cell.length_b   1.000
_cell.length_c   1.000
_cell.angle_alpha   90.00
_cell.angle_beta   90.00
_cell.angle_gamma   90.00
#
_symmetry.space_group_name_H-M   'P 1'
#
loop_
_entity.id
_entity.type
_entity.pdbx_description
1 polymer ?
#
loop_
_entity_poly.entity_id
_entity_poly.type
_entity_poly.pdbx_seq_one_letter_code
_entity_poly.pdbx_strand_id
1 'polypeptide(L)'
;MANIVVKKLNTTPVEERDIEIVERKGLGHPDSICDGIAESVSNALCKMYREKVGSILHHNTDQVELVGGHAYPRFGGGHMVNPIYILISGRATMEILDREKGEIIKLPTGTVAIEAARSYLRKTIRNLDLEKDVIIDCRMGQGSTDLIEVFERSKSNIPLANDTSFGVGYAPLSTTERLVLETERFLNSGELKEEIPAVGEDIKVMGLREGKKITLTIAMAVVDRYVKSLEEYYQVKSKVKEKVEKLAKEIAGDYEVEVCINTADSGDSVYLTVTGTSAEMGDDGSVGRGNRVNGLITPF
;
A
#
# COMPACT_ATOMS: atom_id res chain seq x y z
N MET A 1 -14.20 -3.14 34.22
CA MET A 1 -15.30 -2.74 33.30
C MET A 1 -14.70 -1.84 32.24
N ALA A 2 -15.17 -1.91 30.99
CA ALA A 2 -14.67 -1.07 29.90
C ALA A 2 -15.35 0.31 29.91
N ASN A 3 -14.63 1.34 29.48
CA ASN A 3 -15.15 2.71 29.36
C ASN A 3 -15.86 2.87 28.01
N ILE A 4 -17.14 2.49 27.93
CA ILE A 4 -17.94 2.50 26.70
C ILE A 4 -18.94 3.64 26.76
N VAL A 5 -18.95 4.49 25.72
CA VAL A 5 -19.89 5.60 25.58
C VAL A 5 -20.60 5.50 24.23
N VAL A 6 -21.93 5.56 24.25
CA VAL A 6 -22.76 5.55 23.04
C VAL A 6 -23.55 6.86 22.97
N LYS A 7 -23.44 7.57 21.84
CA LYS A 7 -24.14 8.84 21.59
C LYS A 7 -24.68 8.89 20.17
N LYS A 8 -25.86 9.51 20.01
CA LYS A 8 -26.38 9.89 18.69
C LYS A 8 -25.58 11.09 18.18
N LEU A 9 -25.09 11.00 16.95
CA LEU A 9 -24.47 12.13 16.24
C LEU A 9 -25.56 12.96 15.56
N ASN A 10 -25.51 14.29 15.72
CA ASN A 10 -26.37 15.24 15.02
C ASN A 10 -25.55 15.91 13.91
N THR A 11 -25.11 15.12 12.92
CA THR A 11 -24.35 15.58 11.77
C THR A 11 -25.04 15.15 10.49
N THR A 12 -24.88 15.92 9.40
CA THR A 12 -25.30 15.50 8.06
C THR A 12 -24.52 14.25 7.65
N PRO A 13 -25.21 13.16 7.26
CA PRO A 13 -24.57 11.96 6.70
C PRO A 13 -23.67 12.31 5.50
N VAL A 14 -22.56 11.58 5.33
CA VAL A 14 -21.59 11.86 4.24
C VAL A 14 -22.26 11.84 2.86
N GLU A 15 -23.15 10.87 2.62
CA GLU A 15 -23.91 10.72 1.36
C GLU A 15 -24.81 11.93 1.04
N GLU A 16 -25.25 12.67 2.07
CA GLU A 16 -26.13 13.85 1.95
C GLU A 16 -25.35 15.17 1.85
N ARG A 17 -24.02 15.15 1.96
CA ARG A 17 -23.18 16.34 1.78
C ARG A 17 -23.04 16.71 0.30
N ASP A 18 -22.96 18.00 0.02
CA ASP A 18 -22.80 18.52 -1.35
C ASP A 18 -21.46 18.11 -1.99
N ILE A 19 -20.41 18.02 -1.17
CA ILE A 19 -19.06 17.67 -1.62
C ILE A 19 -18.52 16.50 -0.80
N GLU A 20 -17.92 15.54 -1.49
CA GLU A 20 -17.17 14.45 -0.89
C GLU A 20 -15.92 14.18 -1.73
N ILE A 21 -14.79 13.98 -1.06
CA ILE A 21 -13.51 13.62 -1.69
C ILE A 21 -13.05 12.32 -1.06
N VAL A 22 -12.66 11.36 -1.89
CA VAL A 22 -12.09 10.10 -1.47
C VAL A 22 -10.89 9.78 -2.35
N GLU A 23 -9.80 9.33 -1.75
CA GLU A 23 -8.63 8.85 -2.49
C GLU A 23 -8.25 7.44 -2.03
N ARG A 24 -7.70 6.65 -2.97
CA ARG A 24 -7.01 5.41 -2.68
C ARG A 24 -5.71 5.33 -3.47
N LYS A 25 -4.63 5.04 -2.76
CA LYS A 25 -3.33 4.67 -3.33
C LYS A 25 -3.27 3.15 -3.45
N GLY A 26 -3.03 2.65 -4.65
CA GLY A 26 -3.07 1.22 -4.97
C GLY A 26 -1.78 0.49 -4.66
N LEU A 27 -1.79 -0.82 -4.92
CA LEU A 27 -0.73 -1.75 -4.51
C LEU A 27 0.70 -1.32 -4.92
N GLY A 28 0.88 -0.77 -6.13
CA GLY A 28 2.17 -0.35 -6.65
C GLY A 28 2.53 1.11 -6.38
N HIS A 29 1.68 1.88 -5.70
CA HIS A 29 2.02 3.25 -5.31
C HIS A 29 3.16 3.22 -4.27
N PRO A 30 4.20 4.06 -4.38
CA PRO A 30 5.37 4.05 -3.48
C PRO A 30 5.03 4.01 -1.98
N ASP A 31 4.11 4.87 -1.51
CA ASP A 31 3.64 4.84 -0.11
C ASP A 31 3.00 3.50 0.29
N SER A 32 2.18 2.91 -0.60
CA SER A 32 1.51 1.62 -0.31
C SER A 32 2.48 0.45 -0.36
N ILE A 33 3.53 0.53 -1.19
CA ILE A 33 4.65 -0.42 -1.14
C ILE A 33 5.34 -0.37 0.23
N CYS A 34 5.59 0.83 0.76
CA CYS A 34 6.20 0.99 2.09
C CYS A 34 5.33 0.40 3.20
N ASP A 35 4.02 0.73 3.20
CA ASP A 35 3.06 0.17 4.16
C ASP A 35 3.02 -1.37 4.08
N GLY A 36 2.98 -1.93 2.87
CA GLY A 36 2.94 -3.37 2.65
C GLY A 36 4.22 -4.10 3.04
N ILE A 37 5.39 -3.48 2.84
CA ILE A 37 6.67 -4.01 3.32
C ILE A 37 6.70 -3.99 4.85
N ALA A 38 6.37 -2.86 5.47
CA ALA A 38 6.37 -2.70 6.93
C ALA A 38 5.52 -3.78 7.61
N GLU A 39 4.31 -4.02 7.11
CA GLU A 39 3.39 -5.03 7.62
C GLU A 39 3.88 -6.46 7.34
N SER A 40 4.46 -6.71 6.17
CA SER A 40 5.03 -8.01 5.83
C SER A 40 6.21 -8.38 6.72
N VAL A 41 7.06 -7.41 7.04
CA VAL A 41 8.19 -7.58 7.97
C VAL A 41 7.67 -7.88 9.37
N SER A 42 6.72 -7.10 9.88
CA SER A 42 6.09 -7.31 11.19
C SER A 42 5.54 -8.74 11.34
N ASN A 43 4.77 -9.19 10.35
CA ASN A 43 4.20 -10.54 10.34
C ASN A 43 5.28 -11.63 10.29
N ALA A 44 6.34 -11.44 9.52
CA ALA A 44 7.45 -12.39 9.43
C ALA A 44 8.22 -12.49 10.76
N LEU A 45 8.46 -11.36 11.44
CA LEU A 45 9.06 -11.33 12.77
C LEU A 45 8.18 -12.03 13.80
N CYS A 46 6.87 -11.75 13.81
CA CYS A 46 5.91 -12.44 14.67
C CYS A 46 5.97 -13.97 14.52
N LYS A 47 6.04 -14.45 13.27
CA LYS A 47 6.16 -15.88 12.97
C LYS A 47 7.48 -16.46 13.51
N MET A 48 8.61 -15.80 13.21
CA MET A 48 9.92 -16.22 13.70
C MET A 48 9.96 -16.28 15.24
N TYR A 49 9.42 -15.26 15.93
CA TYR A 49 9.41 -15.23 17.39
C TYR A 49 8.59 -16.39 17.96
N ARG A 50 7.38 -16.64 17.45
CA ARG A 50 6.56 -17.78 17.88
C ARG A 50 7.27 -19.12 17.67
N GLU A 51 7.94 -19.30 16.54
CA GLU A 51 8.67 -20.54 16.23
C GLU A 51 9.90 -20.75 17.13
N LYS A 52 10.64 -19.69 17.44
CA LYS A 52 11.91 -19.80 18.19
C LYS A 52 11.75 -19.73 19.70
N VAL A 53 10.78 -18.96 20.19
CA VAL A 53 10.62 -18.64 21.62
C VAL A 53 9.19 -18.79 22.13
N GLY A 54 8.26 -19.28 21.32
CA GLY A 54 6.89 -19.59 21.74
C GLY A 54 5.98 -18.37 21.99
N SER A 55 6.48 -17.16 21.78
CA SER A 55 5.76 -15.90 22.01
C SER A 55 6.18 -14.86 20.96
N ILE A 56 5.39 -13.80 20.80
CA ILE A 56 5.81 -12.62 20.02
C ILE A 56 6.70 -11.78 20.93
N LEU A 57 7.82 -11.26 20.42
CA LEU A 57 8.67 -10.30 21.14
C LEU A 57 8.40 -8.88 20.66
N HIS A 58 8.83 -7.89 21.44
CA HIS A 58 8.69 -6.48 21.08
C HIS A 58 9.37 -6.15 19.74
N HIS A 59 8.60 -5.56 18.83
CA HIS A 59 9.08 -4.97 17.59
C HIS A 59 8.06 -3.93 17.09
N ASN A 60 8.54 -2.92 16.37
CA ASN A 60 7.72 -1.98 15.61
C ASN A 60 8.48 -1.70 14.31
N THR A 61 7.94 -2.14 13.18
CA THR A 61 8.58 -2.05 11.85
C THR A 61 7.83 -1.11 10.92
N ASP A 62 7.13 -0.14 11.51
CA ASP A 62 6.28 0.89 10.91
C ASP A 62 7.08 2.04 10.28
N GLN A 63 8.35 1.80 9.93
CA GLN A 63 9.25 2.80 9.38
C GLN A 63 9.98 2.19 8.18
N VAL A 64 9.49 2.49 6.98
CA VAL A 64 10.10 2.10 5.71
C VAL A 64 10.13 3.32 4.82
N GLU A 65 11.29 3.60 4.23
CA GLU A 65 11.48 4.64 3.23
C GLU A 65 11.81 3.98 1.89
N LEU A 66 11.15 4.43 0.83
CA LEU A 66 11.45 4.07 -0.55
C LEU A 66 11.94 5.34 -1.24
N VAL A 67 13.16 5.28 -1.75
CA VAL A 67 13.77 6.31 -2.60
C VAL A 67 13.68 5.84 -4.05
N GLY A 68 13.09 6.68 -4.89
CA GLY A 68 12.84 6.36 -6.28
C GLY A 68 14.12 6.09 -7.07
N GLY A 69 14.02 5.16 -8.01
CA GLY A 69 15.08 4.84 -8.96
C GLY A 69 15.11 5.80 -10.15
N HIS A 70 15.68 5.32 -11.26
CA HIS A 70 15.57 6.00 -12.55
C HIS A 70 15.42 4.96 -13.66
N ALA A 71 14.54 5.23 -14.62
CA ALA A 71 14.26 4.35 -15.75
C ALA A 71 14.13 5.13 -17.06
N TYR A 72 14.40 4.44 -18.17
CA TYR A 72 14.07 4.91 -19.52
C TYR A 72 13.02 3.98 -20.15
N PRO A 73 11.73 4.12 -19.80
CA PRO A 73 10.69 3.38 -20.47
C PRO A 73 10.55 3.84 -21.91
N ARG A 74 10.22 2.89 -22.77
CA ARG A 74 9.94 3.11 -24.18
C ARG A 74 8.97 2.06 -24.65
N PHE A 75 8.18 2.41 -25.65
CA PHE A 75 7.28 1.46 -26.28
C PHE A 75 8.03 0.20 -26.73
N GLY A 76 7.51 -0.97 -26.36
CA GLY A 76 8.10 -2.28 -26.64
C GLY A 76 9.16 -2.74 -25.64
N GLY A 77 9.47 -1.95 -24.61
CA GLY A 77 10.33 -2.36 -23.49
C GLY A 77 11.58 -1.52 -23.33
N GLY A 78 11.65 -0.76 -22.24
CA GLY A 78 12.77 0.05 -21.78
C GLY A 78 13.67 -0.67 -20.79
N HIS A 79 14.38 0.10 -19.97
CA HIS A 79 15.26 -0.46 -18.94
C HIS A 79 15.38 0.45 -17.72
N MET A 80 15.61 -0.17 -16.57
CA MET A 80 16.07 0.51 -15.37
C MET A 80 17.49 1.01 -15.56
N VAL A 81 17.75 2.23 -15.08
CA VAL A 81 19.06 2.89 -15.08
C VAL A 81 19.66 2.86 -13.68
N ASN A 82 18.87 3.29 -12.70
CA ASN A 82 19.22 3.25 -11.28
C ASN A 82 18.15 2.46 -10.52
N PRO A 83 18.55 1.54 -9.61
CA PRO A 83 17.60 0.77 -8.83
C PRO A 83 16.84 1.66 -7.84
N ILE A 84 15.63 1.25 -7.52
CA ILE A 84 14.87 1.74 -6.37
C ILE A 84 15.64 1.36 -5.10
N TYR A 85 15.74 2.26 -4.12
CA TYR A 85 16.36 1.98 -2.84
C TYR A 85 15.31 1.94 -1.73
N ILE A 86 15.31 0.88 -0.93
CA ILE A 86 14.35 0.70 0.17
C ILE A 86 15.13 0.54 1.47
N LEU A 87 14.81 1.38 2.45
CA LEU A 87 15.36 1.33 3.80
C LEU A 87 14.31 0.88 4.81
N ILE A 88 14.48 -0.32 5.36
CA ILE A 88 13.68 -0.83 6.46
C ILE A 88 14.29 -0.34 7.79
N SER A 89 13.52 0.39 8.59
CA SER A 89 13.90 0.92 9.90
C SER A 89 12.97 0.39 11.00
N GLY A 90 13.04 0.97 12.18
CA GLY A 90 12.21 0.62 13.33
C GLY A 90 12.97 -0.16 14.41
N ARG A 91 12.25 -0.96 15.19
CA ARG A 91 12.74 -1.69 16.36
C ARG A 91 12.41 -3.17 16.24
N ALA A 92 13.36 -4.03 16.60
CA ALA A 92 13.12 -5.48 16.73
C ALA A 92 14.01 -6.09 17.81
N THR A 93 13.49 -7.04 18.58
CA THR A 93 14.30 -7.84 19.51
C THR A 93 15.21 -8.80 18.73
N MET A 94 16.52 -8.57 18.81
CA MET A 94 17.55 -9.34 18.10
C MET A 94 18.15 -10.46 18.93
N GLU A 95 18.04 -10.38 20.25
CA GLU A 95 18.48 -11.42 21.16
C GLU A 95 17.65 -11.41 22.44
N ILE A 96 17.53 -12.57 23.08
CA ILE A 96 16.82 -12.75 24.33
C ILE A 96 17.51 -13.83 25.18
N LEU A 97 17.54 -13.62 26.50
CA LEU A 97 18.01 -14.63 27.44
C LEU A 97 16.89 -15.65 27.70
N ASP A 98 17.11 -16.89 27.29
CA ASP A 98 16.32 -18.04 27.75
C ASP A 98 16.68 -18.28 29.22
N ARG A 99 15.78 -17.88 30.14
CA ARG A 99 16.02 -18.01 31.58
C ARG A 99 15.96 -19.45 32.07
N GLU A 100 15.31 -20.34 31.34
CA GLU A 100 15.23 -21.75 31.70
C GLU A 100 16.53 -22.47 31.36
N LYS A 101 17.13 -22.13 30.22
CA LYS A 101 18.39 -22.74 29.76
C LYS A 101 19.63 -21.95 30.15
N GLY A 102 19.49 -20.68 30.53
CA GLY A 102 20.59 -19.76 30.80
C GLY A 102 21.37 -19.34 29.55
N GLU A 103 20.75 -19.40 28.37
CA GLU A 103 21.41 -19.18 27.08
C GLU A 103 20.85 -17.97 26.34
N ILE A 104 21.69 -17.26 25.58
CA ILE A 104 21.24 -16.17 24.72
C ILE A 104 20.79 -16.75 23.37
N ILE A 105 19.50 -16.59 23.06
CA ILE A 105 18.94 -16.90 21.74
C ILE A 105 19.14 -15.69 20.85
N LYS A 106 19.91 -15.85 19.77
CA LYS A 106 20.11 -14.82 18.73
C LYS A 106 19.09 -15.00 17.60
N LEU A 107 18.50 -13.89 17.18
CA LEU A 107 17.37 -13.84 16.25
C LEU A 107 17.78 -13.04 15.02
N PRO A 108 17.76 -13.64 13.81
CA PRO A 108 18.24 -13.00 12.59
C PRO A 108 17.20 -12.00 12.01
N THR A 109 16.81 -11.01 12.80
CA THR A 109 15.71 -10.08 12.47
C THR A 109 15.93 -9.33 11.16
N GLY A 110 17.15 -8.84 10.91
CA GLY A 110 17.49 -8.15 9.66
C GLY A 110 17.36 -9.03 8.43
N THR A 111 17.83 -10.28 8.50
CA THR A 111 17.66 -11.26 7.41
C THR A 111 16.19 -11.58 7.15
N VAL A 112 15.40 -11.77 8.22
CA VAL A 112 13.96 -12.02 8.11
C VAL A 112 13.23 -10.82 7.49
N ALA A 113 13.60 -9.60 7.87
CA ALA A 113 13.00 -8.39 7.33
C ALA A 113 13.27 -8.22 5.83
N ILE A 114 14.53 -8.39 5.40
CA ILE A 114 14.90 -8.30 3.98
C ILE A 114 14.15 -9.37 3.17
N GLU A 115 14.10 -10.62 3.64
CA GLU A 115 13.40 -11.69 2.93
C GLU A 115 11.89 -11.45 2.86
N ALA A 116 11.28 -10.93 3.93
CA ALA A 116 9.87 -10.57 3.94
C ALA A 116 9.55 -9.45 2.93
N ALA A 117 10.39 -8.42 2.87
CA ALA A 117 10.26 -7.34 1.89
C ALA A 117 10.40 -7.86 0.45
N ARG A 118 11.41 -8.69 0.17
CA ARG A 118 11.59 -9.34 -1.16
C ARG A 118 10.38 -10.20 -1.52
N SER A 119 9.90 -10.99 -0.58
CA SER A 119 8.73 -11.85 -0.78
C SER A 119 7.45 -11.07 -1.01
N TYR A 120 7.27 -9.92 -0.36
CA TYR A 120 6.17 -9.01 -0.61
C TYR A 120 6.25 -8.42 -2.01
N LEU A 121 7.37 -7.75 -2.35
CA LEU A 121 7.54 -7.11 -3.65
C LEU A 121 7.38 -8.08 -4.82
N ARG A 122 7.92 -9.31 -4.71
CA ARG A 122 7.79 -10.36 -5.74
C ARG A 122 6.34 -10.73 -6.03
N LYS A 123 5.46 -10.65 -5.02
CA LYS A 123 4.03 -10.95 -5.17
C LYS A 123 3.23 -9.74 -5.63
N THR A 124 3.69 -8.54 -5.28
CA THR A 124 2.96 -7.29 -5.49
C THR A 124 3.24 -6.68 -6.86
N ILE A 125 4.51 -6.62 -7.32
CA ILE A 125 4.88 -5.94 -8.58
C ILE A 125 5.42 -6.96 -9.59
N ARG A 126 4.60 -7.32 -10.59
CA ARG A 126 4.90 -8.46 -11.48
C ARG A 126 6.13 -8.26 -12.36
N ASN A 127 6.42 -7.02 -12.75
CA ASN A 127 7.45 -6.71 -13.74
C ASN A 127 8.75 -6.16 -13.12
N LEU A 128 8.87 -6.20 -11.78
CA LEU A 128 10.04 -5.73 -11.03
C LEU A 128 11.05 -6.87 -10.83
N ASP A 129 12.27 -6.73 -11.35
CA ASP A 129 13.36 -7.67 -11.11
C ASP A 129 14.10 -7.29 -9.83
N LEU A 130 13.80 -7.99 -8.73
CA LEU A 130 14.37 -7.67 -7.40
C LEU A 130 15.89 -7.79 -7.31
N GLU A 131 16.55 -8.48 -8.23
CA GLU A 131 18.01 -8.60 -8.22
C GLU A 131 18.70 -7.42 -8.91
N LYS A 132 18.00 -6.74 -9.82
CA LYS A 132 18.56 -5.65 -10.65
C LYS A 132 17.97 -4.29 -10.32
N ASP A 133 16.67 -4.26 -10.03
CA ASP A 133 15.87 -3.04 -10.01
C ASP A 133 15.70 -2.48 -8.60
N VAL A 134 16.10 -3.24 -7.55
CA VAL A 134 15.86 -2.87 -6.15
C VAL A 134 17.05 -3.20 -5.26
N ILE A 135 17.43 -2.23 -4.42
CA ILE A 135 18.33 -2.41 -3.29
C ILE A 135 17.50 -2.32 -2.02
N ILE A 136 17.61 -3.33 -1.14
CA ILE A 136 16.91 -3.35 0.15
C ILE A 136 17.95 -3.36 1.27
N ASP A 137 17.98 -2.30 2.08
CA ASP A 137 18.78 -2.20 3.30
C ASP A 137 17.88 -2.30 4.54
N CYS A 138 18.46 -2.75 5.65
CA CYS A 138 17.78 -2.86 6.93
C CYS A 138 18.64 -2.24 8.04
N ARG A 139 18.09 -1.21 8.68
CA ARG A 139 18.67 -0.47 9.81
C ARG A 139 17.80 -0.53 11.07
N MET A 140 17.02 -1.60 11.24
CA MET A 140 16.30 -1.84 12.49
C MET A 140 17.25 -1.83 13.68
N GLY A 141 16.90 -1.10 14.73
CA GLY A 141 17.61 -1.11 16.00
C GLY A 141 17.01 -2.09 17.01
N GLN A 142 17.74 -2.39 18.08
CA GLN A 142 17.13 -3.04 19.24
C GLN A 142 16.15 -2.07 19.93
N GLY A 143 15.05 -2.61 20.48
CA GLY A 143 14.09 -1.83 21.27
C GLY A 143 14.73 -1.27 22.55
N SER A 144 14.23 -0.15 23.07
CA SER A 144 14.68 0.37 24.37
C SER A 144 14.32 -0.61 25.50
N THR A 145 15.19 -0.72 26.49
CA THR A 145 15.00 -1.59 27.67
C THR A 145 13.66 -1.35 28.35
N ASP A 146 13.20 -0.11 28.44
CA ASP A 146 11.94 0.25 29.10
C ASP A 146 10.71 -0.29 28.35
N LEU A 147 10.72 -0.28 27.02
CA LEU A 147 9.61 -0.81 26.20
C LEU A 147 9.60 -2.35 26.17
N ILE A 148 10.79 -2.96 26.20
CA ILE A 148 10.94 -4.40 26.38
C ILE A 148 10.35 -4.80 27.73
N GLU A 149 10.64 -4.07 28.81
CA GLU A 149 10.08 -4.37 30.12
C GLU A 149 8.56 -4.21 30.18
N VAL A 150 7.95 -3.20 29.54
CA VAL A 150 6.47 -3.10 29.48
C VAL A 150 5.86 -4.32 28.79
N PHE A 151 6.50 -4.78 27.71
CA PHE A 151 6.06 -5.94 26.96
C PHE A 151 6.26 -7.25 27.75
N GLU A 152 7.39 -7.40 28.46
CA GLU A 152 7.72 -8.58 29.29
C GLU A 152 6.97 -8.61 30.62
N ARG A 153 6.55 -7.45 31.15
CA ARG A 153 5.78 -7.33 32.39
C ARG A 153 4.35 -7.86 32.27
N SER A 154 3.88 -8.25 31.07
CA SER A 154 2.57 -8.90 30.91
C SER A 154 2.60 -10.33 31.47
N LYS A 155 2.54 -10.45 32.80
CA LYS A 155 2.19 -11.70 33.51
C LYS A 155 0.69 -12.02 33.42
N SER A 156 -0.09 -11.19 32.72
CA SER A 156 -1.51 -11.36 32.43
C SER A 156 -1.74 -11.71 30.95
N ASN A 157 -2.80 -12.46 30.65
CA ASN A 157 -3.21 -12.80 29.27
C ASN A 157 -3.57 -11.59 28.38
N ILE A 158 -3.65 -10.38 28.94
CA ILE A 158 -3.97 -9.14 28.23
C ILE A 158 -2.71 -8.25 28.20
N PRO A 159 -2.21 -7.85 27.02
CA PRO A 159 -1.05 -6.98 26.91
C PRO A 159 -1.36 -5.55 27.39
N LEU A 160 -0.35 -4.85 27.88
CA LEU A 160 -0.43 -3.42 28.16
C LEU A 160 -0.30 -2.62 26.86
N ALA A 161 -0.90 -1.43 26.82
CA ALA A 161 -0.69 -0.51 25.71
C ALA A 161 0.77 -0.03 25.67
N ASN A 162 1.36 0.00 24.48
CA ASN A 162 2.72 0.48 24.25
C ASN A 162 2.79 2.01 24.16
N ASP A 163 1.68 2.67 23.82
CA ASP A 163 1.59 4.12 23.63
C ASP A 163 0.17 4.64 23.93
N THR A 164 0.04 5.96 24.12
CA THR A 164 -1.25 6.64 24.22
C THR A 164 -1.73 7.04 22.82
N SER A 165 -2.45 6.12 22.18
CA SER A 165 -2.95 6.25 20.81
C SER A 165 -4.47 6.07 20.73
N PHE A 166 -5.08 6.47 19.61
CA PHE A 166 -6.50 6.22 19.33
C PHE A 166 -6.70 5.65 17.92
N GLY A 167 -7.70 4.78 17.76
CA GLY A 167 -8.12 4.23 16.47
C GLY A 167 -9.48 4.78 16.07
N VAL A 168 -9.67 5.03 14.77
CA VAL A 168 -10.94 5.51 14.20
C VAL A 168 -11.40 4.51 13.13
N GLY A 169 -12.70 4.21 13.14
CA GLY A 169 -13.35 3.40 12.13
C GLY A 169 -14.82 3.76 12.02
N TYR A 170 -15.40 3.49 10.86
CA TYR A 170 -16.80 3.73 10.57
C TYR A 170 -17.33 2.69 9.58
N ALA A 171 -18.64 2.53 9.56
CA ALA A 171 -19.37 1.69 8.60
C ALA A 171 -20.83 2.17 8.49
N PRO A 172 -21.50 1.96 7.34
CA PRO A 172 -20.93 1.46 6.08
C PRO A 172 -20.09 2.53 5.35
N LEU A 173 -19.45 2.13 4.24
CA LEU A 173 -18.86 3.07 3.30
C LEU A 173 -19.95 3.80 2.51
N SER A 174 -19.70 5.07 2.13
CA SER A 174 -20.49 5.83 1.17
C SER A 174 -20.42 5.23 -0.23
N THR A 175 -21.28 5.70 -1.14
CA THR A 175 -21.23 5.27 -2.55
C THR A 175 -19.89 5.64 -3.21
N THR A 176 -19.39 6.86 -2.97
CA THR A 176 -18.11 7.33 -3.51
C THR A 176 -16.94 6.53 -2.95
N GLU A 177 -16.95 6.26 -1.63
CA GLU A 177 -15.91 5.47 -0.97
C GLU A 177 -15.82 4.05 -1.53
N ARG A 178 -16.99 3.39 -1.67
CA ARG A 178 -17.07 2.06 -2.26
C ARG A 178 -16.61 2.07 -3.72
N LEU A 179 -17.01 3.06 -4.51
CA LEU A 179 -16.60 3.19 -5.91
C LEU A 179 -15.08 3.32 -6.04
N VAL A 180 -14.45 4.19 -5.24
CA VAL A 180 -12.99 4.39 -5.26
C VAL A 180 -12.25 3.12 -4.83
N LEU A 181 -12.69 2.48 -3.74
CA LEU A 181 -12.08 1.26 -3.23
C LEU A 181 -12.13 0.12 -4.25
N GLU A 182 -13.33 -0.15 -4.78
CA GLU A 182 -13.54 -1.27 -5.68
C GLU A 182 -12.95 -1.01 -7.08
N THR A 183 -12.85 0.24 -7.52
CA THR A 183 -12.13 0.58 -8.76
C THR A 183 -10.66 0.17 -8.68
N GLU A 184 -9.94 0.54 -7.62
CA GLU A 184 -8.53 0.16 -7.48
C GLU A 184 -8.38 -1.37 -7.36
N ARG A 185 -9.23 -2.01 -6.55
CA ARG A 185 -9.20 -3.48 -6.38
C ARG A 185 -9.46 -4.23 -7.67
N PHE A 186 -10.44 -3.77 -8.46
CA PHE A 186 -10.76 -4.33 -9.76
C PHE A 186 -9.57 -4.19 -10.71
N LEU A 187 -8.97 -3.00 -10.79
CA LEU A 187 -7.83 -2.74 -11.67
C LEU A 187 -6.53 -3.45 -11.25
N ASN A 188 -6.43 -3.85 -9.98
CA ASN A 188 -5.34 -4.68 -9.47
C ASN A 188 -5.73 -6.16 -9.25
N SER A 189 -6.91 -6.58 -9.71
CA SER A 189 -7.35 -7.97 -9.61
C SER A 189 -6.55 -8.87 -10.56
N GLY A 190 -6.34 -10.13 -10.15
CA GLY A 190 -5.66 -11.13 -11.00
C GLY A 190 -6.33 -11.29 -12.38
N GLU A 191 -7.67 -11.31 -12.41
CA GLU A 191 -8.46 -11.41 -13.63
C GLU A 191 -8.16 -10.25 -14.62
N LEU A 192 -8.22 -8.99 -14.14
CA LEU A 192 -7.94 -7.86 -15.00
C LEU A 192 -6.46 -7.79 -15.41
N LYS A 193 -5.55 -8.20 -14.51
CA LYS A 193 -4.12 -8.28 -14.80
C LYS A 193 -3.77 -9.34 -15.85
N GLU A 194 -4.53 -10.42 -15.93
CA GLU A 194 -4.40 -11.44 -16.98
C GLU A 194 -5.00 -10.96 -18.30
N GLU A 195 -6.15 -10.28 -18.25
CA GLU A 195 -6.82 -9.74 -19.43
C GLU A 195 -6.06 -8.57 -20.08
N ILE A 196 -5.55 -7.65 -19.25
CA ILE A 196 -4.83 -6.44 -19.68
C ILE A 196 -3.48 -6.36 -18.94
N PRO A 197 -2.48 -7.17 -19.32
CA PRO A 197 -1.19 -7.23 -18.62
C PRO A 197 -0.41 -5.91 -18.64
N ALA A 198 -0.74 -5.01 -19.58
CA ALA A 198 -0.18 -3.67 -19.66
C ALA A 198 -0.55 -2.77 -18.46
N VAL A 199 -1.60 -3.08 -17.70
CA VAL A 199 -1.97 -2.30 -16.51
C VAL A 199 -1.00 -2.62 -15.36
N GLY A 200 -0.14 -1.66 -15.02
CA GLY A 200 0.78 -1.72 -13.89
C GLY A 200 0.06 -1.70 -12.54
N GLU A 201 0.79 -2.00 -11.47
CA GLU A 201 0.22 -2.08 -10.12
C GLU A 201 0.08 -0.73 -9.42
N ASP A 202 0.81 0.29 -9.87
CA ASP A 202 0.65 1.66 -9.41
C ASP A 202 -0.58 2.30 -10.03
N ILE A 203 -1.64 2.31 -9.22
CA ILE A 203 -2.95 2.84 -9.55
C ILE A 203 -3.39 3.72 -8.40
N LYS A 204 -3.61 5.00 -8.66
CA LYS A 204 -4.21 5.94 -7.72
C LYS A 204 -5.58 6.35 -8.21
N VAL A 205 -6.60 6.16 -7.37
CA VAL A 205 -7.99 6.49 -7.68
C VAL A 205 -8.43 7.63 -6.78
N MET A 206 -8.94 8.70 -7.38
CA MET A 206 -9.51 9.86 -6.71
C MET A 206 -10.95 10.04 -7.16
N GLY A 207 -11.88 10.05 -6.21
CA GLY A 207 -13.29 10.38 -6.42
C GLY A 207 -13.60 11.74 -5.83
N LEU A 208 -14.08 12.66 -6.67
CA LEU A 208 -14.70 13.92 -6.24
C LEU A 208 -16.18 13.85 -6.58
N ARG A 209 -17.04 13.87 -5.55
CA ARG A 209 -18.48 13.97 -5.72
C ARG A 209 -18.95 15.39 -5.47
N GLU A 210 -19.69 15.94 -6.41
CA GLU A 210 -20.38 17.23 -6.33
C GLU A 210 -21.86 17.01 -6.61
N GLY A 211 -22.67 16.97 -5.54
CA GLY A 211 -24.07 16.58 -5.59
C GLY A 211 -24.24 15.15 -6.14
N LYS A 212 -24.78 15.06 -7.37
CA LYS A 212 -25.03 13.80 -8.08
C LYS A 212 -24.00 13.46 -9.16
N LYS A 213 -22.97 14.29 -9.35
CA LYS A 213 -21.86 14.01 -10.27
C LYS A 213 -20.65 13.50 -9.50
N ILE A 214 -20.02 12.42 -9.96
CA ILE A 214 -18.75 11.90 -9.44
C ILE A 214 -17.71 11.99 -10.55
N THR A 215 -16.65 12.77 -10.33
CA THR A 215 -15.46 12.75 -11.18
C THR A 215 -14.48 11.73 -10.60
N LEU A 216 -14.29 10.62 -11.31
CA LEU A 216 -13.40 9.53 -10.94
C LEU A 216 -12.10 9.63 -11.74
N THR A 217 -11.06 10.19 -11.14
CA THR A 217 -9.73 10.34 -11.74
C THR A 217 -8.83 9.18 -11.36
N ILE A 218 -8.24 8.54 -12.34
CA ILE A 218 -7.38 7.36 -12.20
C ILE A 218 -6.02 7.68 -12.81
N ALA A 219 -4.98 7.67 -11.98
CA ALA A 219 -3.60 7.60 -12.45
C ALA A 219 -3.17 6.14 -12.43
N MET A 220 -2.71 5.62 -13.56
CA MET A 220 -2.45 4.19 -13.77
C MET A 220 -1.20 4.05 -14.62
N ALA A 221 -0.16 3.45 -14.04
CA ALA A 221 1.05 3.10 -14.77
C ALA A 221 0.73 2.08 -15.89
N VAL A 222 1.29 2.31 -17.07
CA VAL A 222 1.22 1.35 -18.19
C VAL A 222 2.60 0.73 -18.39
N VAL A 223 2.67 -0.60 -18.42
CA VAL A 223 3.93 -1.33 -18.52
C VAL A 223 4.38 -1.44 -19.98
N ASP A 224 5.58 -0.97 -20.24
CA ASP A 224 6.08 -0.60 -21.56
C ASP A 224 6.31 -1.77 -22.52
N ARG A 225 6.72 -2.93 -22.00
CA ARG A 225 6.95 -4.16 -22.79
C ARG A 225 5.68 -4.70 -23.43
N TYR A 226 4.50 -4.31 -22.91
CA TYR A 226 3.21 -4.76 -23.43
C TYR A 226 2.59 -3.78 -24.43
N VAL A 227 3.24 -2.64 -24.69
CA VAL A 227 2.69 -1.57 -25.53
C VAL A 227 3.75 -1.06 -26.50
N LYS A 228 3.54 -1.23 -27.80
CA LYS A 228 4.53 -0.95 -28.86
C LYS A 228 4.38 0.41 -29.52
N SER A 229 3.33 1.16 -29.19
CA SER A 229 3.08 2.49 -29.73
C SER A 229 2.17 3.33 -28.85
N LEU A 230 2.13 4.63 -29.13
CA LEU A 230 1.20 5.57 -28.50
C LEU A 230 -0.27 5.18 -28.75
N GLU A 231 -0.57 4.66 -29.94
CA GLU A 231 -1.90 4.14 -30.30
C GLU A 231 -2.31 3.00 -29.35
N GLU A 232 -1.44 2.01 -29.15
CA GLU A 232 -1.69 0.88 -28.25
C GLU A 232 -1.87 1.34 -26.79
N TYR A 233 -1.11 2.36 -26.35
CA TYR A 233 -1.28 2.96 -25.02
C TYR A 233 -2.68 3.55 -24.83
N TYR A 234 -3.18 4.31 -25.80
CA TYR A 234 -4.54 4.86 -25.74
C TYR A 234 -5.61 3.78 -25.86
N GLN A 235 -5.36 2.69 -26.57
CA GLN A 235 -6.25 1.52 -26.57
C GLN A 235 -6.33 0.86 -25.19
N VAL A 236 -5.20 0.73 -24.47
CA VAL A 236 -5.20 0.25 -23.07
C VAL A 236 -6.04 1.17 -22.20
N LYS A 237 -5.81 2.49 -22.25
CA LYS A 237 -6.62 3.48 -21.50
C LYS A 237 -8.12 3.36 -21.82
N SER A 238 -8.48 3.19 -23.09
CA SER A 238 -9.87 3.12 -23.53
C SER A 238 -10.57 1.85 -23.01
N LYS A 239 -9.89 0.69 -23.10
CA LYS A 239 -10.39 -0.58 -22.55
C LYS A 239 -10.58 -0.52 -21.03
N VAL A 240 -9.63 0.08 -20.31
CA VAL A 240 -9.75 0.28 -18.86
C VAL A 240 -10.92 1.20 -18.55
N LYS A 241 -11.06 2.32 -19.27
CA LYS A 241 -12.17 3.26 -19.10
C LYS A 241 -13.52 2.59 -19.25
N GLU A 242 -13.73 1.80 -20.31
CA GLU A 242 -14.99 1.09 -20.55
C GLU A 242 -15.35 0.13 -19.38
N LYS A 243 -14.36 -0.61 -18.87
CA LYS A 243 -14.56 -1.53 -17.75
C LYS A 243 -14.89 -0.81 -16.45
N VAL A 244 -14.20 0.30 -16.16
CA VAL A 244 -14.48 1.12 -14.99
C VAL A 244 -15.86 1.79 -15.10
N GLU A 245 -16.25 2.26 -16.28
CA GLU A 245 -17.59 2.81 -16.50
C GLU A 245 -18.69 1.76 -16.26
N LYS A 246 -18.45 0.49 -16.62
CA LYS A 246 -19.36 -0.61 -16.30
C LYS A 246 -19.46 -0.84 -14.79
N LEU A 247 -18.31 -0.94 -14.10
CA LEU A 247 -18.25 -1.08 -12.64
C LEU A 247 -18.95 0.08 -11.93
N ALA A 248 -18.74 1.31 -12.41
CA ALA A 248 -19.35 2.51 -11.87
C ALA A 248 -20.87 2.49 -11.97
N LYS A 249 -21.44 2.01 -13.09
CA LYS A 249 -22.90 1.83 -13.24
C LYS A 249 -23.47 0.82 -12.24
N GLU A 250 -22.73 -0.23 -11.93
CA GLU A 250 -23.14 -1.26 -10.95
C GLU A 250 -23.09 -0.74 -9.51
N ILE A 251 -22.07 0.06 -9.17
CA ILE A 251 -21.83 0.53 -7.80
C ILE A 251 -22.58 1.83 -7.48
N ALA A 252 -22.66 2.73 -8.45
CA ALA A 252 -23.09 4.13 -8.30
C ALA A 252 -24.12 4.53 -9.38
N GLY A 253 -25.04 3.63 -9.71
CA GLY A 253 -26.04 3.84 -10.77
C GLY A 253 -26.96 5.06 -10.59
N ASP A 254 -27.08 5.59 -9.38
CA ASP A 254 -27.82 6.82 -9.06
C ASP A 254 -27.00 8.12 -9.24
N TYR A 255 -25.76 8.01 -9.75
CA TYR A 255 -24.83 9.12 -9.96
C TYR A 255 -24.39 9.20 -11.42
N GLU A 256 -24.14 10.42 -11.89
CA GLU A 256 -23.41 10.65 -13.13
C GLU A 256 -21.91 10.49 -12.84
N VAL A 257 -21.29 9.43 -13.36
CA VAL A 257 -19.86 9.17 -13.13
C VAL A 257 -19.04 9.50 -14.39
N GLU A 258 -18.15 10.48 -14.26
CA GLU A 258 -17.15 10.84 -15.27
C GLU A 258 -15.82 10.14 -14.96
N VAL A 259 -15.39 9.23 -15.85
CA VAL A 259 -14.12 8.51 -15.68
C VAL A 259 -13.00 9.17 -16.48
N CYS A 260 -11.95 9.59 -15.77
CA CYS A 260 -10.77 10.26 -16.30
C CYS A 260 -9.52 9.41 -16.02
N ILE A 261 -8.77 9.02 -17.05
CA ILE A 261 -7.55 8.19 -16.90
C ILE A 261 -6.33 8.96 -17.39
N ASN A 262 -5.27 8.98 -16.58
CA ASN A 262 -3.97 9.61 -16.84
C ASN A 262 -4.14 11.01 -17.44
N THR A 263 -4.74 11.91 -16.65
CA THR A 263 -5.07 13.28 -17.07
C THR A 263 -3.84 14.16 -17.30
N ALA A 264 -2.66 13.72 -16.87
CA ALA A 264 -1.39 14.38 -17.12
C ALA A 264 -0.78 14.08 -18.50
N ASP A 265 -1.36 13.14 -19.26
CA ASP A 265 -0.85 12.80 -20.60
C ASP A 265 -0.95 14.01 -21.55
N SER A 266 0.10 14.26 -22.32
CA SER A 266 0.14 15.37 -23.29
C SER A 266 1.07 15.06 -24.47
N GLY A 267 0.52 14.98 -25.67
CA GLY A 267 1.28 14.58 -26.86
C GLY A 267 1.92 13.20 -26.69
N ASP A 268 3.24 13.12 -26.82
CA ASP A 268 4.01 11.89 -26.62
C ASP A 268 4.38 11.64 -25.14
N SER A 269 4.07 12.57 -24.23
CA SER A 269 4.27 12.41 -22.79
C SER A 269 3.13 11.60 -22.20
N VAL A 270 3.40 10.34 -21.87
CA VAL A 270 2.43 9.38 -21.35
C VAL A 270 2.95 8.66 -20.10
N TYR A 271 2.05 8.19 -19.24
CA TYR A 271 2.40 7.43 -18.04
C TYR A 271 2.82 5.99 -18.37
N LEU A 272 4.01 5.85 -18.95
CA LEU A 272 4.65 4.59 -19.31
C LEU A 272 5.72 4.21 -18.28
N THR A 273 5.83 2.93 -17.92
CA THR A 273 6.78 2.41 -16.93
C THR A 273 7.39 1.07 -17.36
N VAL A 274 8.59 0.74 -16.92
CA VAL A 274 9.29 -0.54 -17.14
C VAL A 274 8.74 -1.63 -16.22
N THR A 275 8.44 -1.27 -14.98
CA THR A 275 8.14 -2.18 -13.87
C THR A 275 6.68 -2.17 -13.43
N GLY A 276 5.90 -1.14 -13.79
CA GLY A 276 4.51 -0.97 -13.35
C GLY A 276 4.34 -0.11 -12.10
N THR A 277 5.39 0.56 -11.63
CA THR A 277 5.34 1.52 -10.52
C THR A 277 6.08 2.82 -10.84
N SER A 278 5.55 3.97 -10.40
CA SER A 278 6.24 5.27 -10.49
C SER A 278 7.54 5.34 -9.68
N ALA A 279 7.74 4.43 -8.73
CA ALA A 279 8.97 4.33 -7.95
C ALA A 279 10.22 4.25 -8.85
N GLU A 280 10.10 3.74 -10.07
CA GLU A 280 11.22 3.68 -11.01
C GLU A 280 11.65 5.06 -11.59
N MET A 281 10.84 6.11 -11.43
CA MET A 281 11.04 7.43 -12.02
C MET A 281 11.33 8.54 -11.01
N GLY A 282 11.65 8.19 -9.76
CA GLY A 282 11.99 9.16 -8.72
C GLY A 282 10.84 9.53 -7.80
N ASP A 283 9.68 8.87 -7.89
CA ASP A 283 8.64 9.02 -6.88
C ASP A 283 9.02 8.23 -5.61
N ASP A 284 9.14 8.93 -4.50
CA ASP A 284 9.48 8.38 -3.19
C ASP A 284 8.22 7.91 -2.44
N GLY A 285 8.41 7.08 -1.40
CA GLY A 285 7.32 6.60 -0.56
C GLY A 285 7.74 6.39 0.89
N SER A 286 6.78 6.52 1.82
CA SER A 286 6.99 6.21 3.23
C SER A 286 5.76 5.65 3.93
N VAL A 287 5.99 4.89 5.01
CA VAL A 287 4.91 4.30 5.82
C VAL A 287 3.99 5.39 6.39
N GLY A 288 2.68 5.13 6.40
CA GLY A 288 1.68 6.01 7.00
C GLY A 288 1.31 7.22 6.14
N ARG A 289 1.89 7.36 4.94
CA ARG A 289 1.54 8.39 3.94
C ARG A 289 0.48 7.94 2.94
N GLY A 290 0.05 6.69 3.05
CA GLY A 290 -0.96 6.05 2.24
C GLY A 290 -2.36 6.07 2.83
N ASN A 291 -3.09 5.01 2.53
CA ASN A 291 -4.47 4.80 2.96
C ASN A 291 -4.60 4.66 4.48
N ARG A 292 -5.79 4.87 5.03
CA ARG A 292 -6.11 4.47 6.41
C ARG A 292 -6.45 2.96 6.45
N VAL A 293 -6.73 2.42 7.63
CA VAL A 293 -6.97 0.97 7.84
C VAL A 293 -8.16 0.41 7.04
N ASN A 294 -9.13 1.25 6.64
CA ASN A 294 -10.23 0.86 5.77
C ASN A 294 -9.84 0.81 4.27
N GLY A 295 -8.60 1.18 3.93
CA GLY A 295 -8.09 1.21 2.57
C GLY A 295 -8.35 2.53 1.82
N LEU A 296 -8.81 3.58 2.48
CA LEU A 296 -9.14 4.87 1.85
C LEU A 296 -8.50 6.07 2.58
N ILE A 297 -8.47 7.20 1.90
CA ILE A 297 -8.18 8.53 2.45
C ILE A 297 -9.47 9.34 2.34
N THR A 298 -10.09 9.64 3.48
CA THR A 298 -11.42 10.25 3.58
C THR A 298 -11.36 11.48 4.49
N PRO A 299 -11.11 12.68 3.94
CA PRO A 299 -10.95 13.91 4.74
C PRO A 299 -12.24 14.41 5.42
N PHE A 300 -13.40 13.80 5.17
CA PHE A 300 -14.74 14.27 5.57
C PHE A 300 -15.41 13.41 6.64
#